data_AF-A0A1C7MCM4-F1
#
_entry.id   AF-A0A1C7MCM4-F1
#
_cell.length_a   1.000
_cell.length_b   1.000
_cell.length_c   1.000
_cell.angle_alpha   90.00
_cell.angle_beta   90.00
_cell.angle_gamma   90.00
#
_symmetry.space_group_name_H-M   'P 1'
#
loop_
_entity.id
_entity.type
_entity.pdbx_description
1 polymer ?
#
loop_
_entity_poly.entity_id
_entity_poly.type
_entity_poly.pdbx_seq_one_letter_code
_entity_poly.pdbx_strand_id
1 'polypeptide(L)'
;MRSLSIFALLVVLAGQALALNISVGGSVGTVLASDFLNIPDAELMTDCQSECNPCHRPVATPTHCLCSPPTLDDIRQCEQCMFNDLIVKNRKSPDPRAGSTPALAAYAAACSVSLQIDVAAPTLTVPPDWDGPFGLSLNIAGTVVTLIAATVLASGSFFILNTM
;
A
#
# COMPACT_ATOMS: atom_id res chain seq x y z
N MET A 1 46.83 17.33 4.19
CA MET A 1 46.11 16.28 4.95
C MET A 1 44.94 16.82 5.78
N ARG A 2 45.06 17.94 6.50
CA ARG A 2 43.95 18.54 7.30
C ARG A 2 42.68 18.94 6.51
N SER A 3 42.81 19.31 5.24
CA SER A 3 41.68 19.78 4.41
C SER A 3 40.81 18.62 3.87
N LEU A 4 41.38 17.42 3.67
CA LEU A 4 40.66 16.22 3.23
C LEU A 4 39.68 15.68 4.29
N SER A 5 40.04 15.80 5.58
CA SER A 5 39.21 15.33 6.69
C SER A 5 37.93 16.15 6.87
N ILE A 6 37.98 17.46 6.59
CA ILE A 6 36.82 18.36 6.69
C ILE A 6 35.83 18.09 5.55
N PHE A 7 36.35 17.84 4.34
CA PHE A 7 35.51 17.49 3.18
C PHE A 7 34.77 16.15 3.38
N ALA A 8 35.45 15.15 3.94
CA ALA A 8 34.82 13.86 4.27
C ALA A 8 33.70 14.00 5.31
N LEU A 9 33.87 14.87 6.32
CA LEU A 9 32.89 15.07 7.39
C LEU A 9 31.63 15.82 6.88
N LEU A 10 31.81 16.77 5.95
CA LEU A 10 30.69 17.46 5.29
C LEU A 10 29.89 16.54 4.35
N VAL A 11 30.56 15.62 3.65
CA VAL A 11 29.89 14.62 2.80
C VAL A 11 29.09 13.62 3.66
N VAL A 12 29.62 13.21 4.82
CA VAL A 12 28.90 12.32 5.75
C VAL A 12 27.71 13.02 6.41
N LEU A 13 27.84 14.29 6.80
CA LEU A 13 26.71 15.07 7.36
C LEU A 13 25.61 15.33 6.31
N ALA A 14 25.97 15.60 5.06
CA ALA A 14 25.01 15.74 3.97
C ALA A 14 24.26 14.43 3.67
N GLY A 15 24.90 13.27 3.89
CA GLY A 15 24.27 11.95 3.76
C GLY A 15 23.23 11.66 4.85
N GLN A 16 23.37 12.23 6.05
CA GLN A 16 22.39 12.01 7.13
C GLN A 16 21.09 12.79 6.94
N ALA A 17 21.13 13.91 6.22
CA ALA A 17 19.91 14.61 5.79
C ALA A 17 19.12 13.84 4.72
N LEU A 18 19.70 12.80 4.11
CA LEU A 18 19.06 11.97 3.08
C LEU A 18 18.43 10.67 3.60
N ALA A 19 18.67 10.30 4.85
CA ALA A 19 18.16 9.05 5.41
C ALA A 19 16.73 9.23 5.94
N LEU A 20 15.75 9.21 5.04
CA LEU A 20 14.35 9.15 5.42
C LEU A 20 14.06 7.77 6.04
N ASN A 21 13.83 7.76 7.36
CA ASN A 21 13.47 6.58 8.11
C ASN A 21 11.95 6.43 8.16
N ILE A 22 11.45 5.30 7.67
CA ILE A 22 10.03 4.97 7.62
C ILE A 22 9.78 3.85 8.62
N SER A 23 8.91 4.08 9.60
CA SER A 23 8.51 3.06 10.56
C SER A 23 7.37 2.23 9.98
N VAL A 24 7.69 1.04 9.48
CA VAL A 24 6.66 0.10 9.01
C VAL A 24 6.35 -0.87 10.15
N GLY A 25 5.08 -0.92 10.54
CA GLY A 25 4.62 -1.84 11.57
C GLY A 25 4.87 -3.32 11.21
N GLY A 26 4.90 -4.20 12.22
CA GLY A 26 5.16 -5.63 12.03
C GLY A 26 6.59 -6.04 12.36
N SER A 27 7.12 -7.07 11.68
CA SER A 27 8.46 -7.63 11.94
C SER A 27 9.61 -6.87 11.27
N VAL A 28 9.31 -5.89 10.42
CA VAL A 28 10.30 -5.19 9.58
C VAL A 28 10.87 -3.94 10.26
N GLY A 29 10.06 -3.24 11.08
CA GLY A 29 10.53 -2.10 11.88
C GLY A 29 10.86 -0.86 11.04
N THR A 30 11.91 -0.15 11.41
CA THR A 30 12.34 1.06 10.71
C THR A 30 13.17 0.72 9.48
N VAL A 31 12.74 1.17 8.31
CA VAL A 31 13.40 0.96 7.02
C VAL A 31 13.77 2.28 6.37
N LEU A 32 14.87 2.26 5.62
CA LEU A 32 15.27 3.38 4.78
C LEU A 32 14.33 3.49 3.57
N ALA A 33 14.10 4.70 3.07
CA ALA A 33 13.29 4.92 1.88
C ALA A 33 13.83 4.19 0.62
N SER A 34 15.16 4.05 0.50
CA SER A 34 15.79 3.26 -0.57
C SER A 34 15.43 1.78 -0.51
N ASP A 35 15.18 1.26 0.70
CA ASP A 35 14.81 -0.13 0.89
C ASP A 35 13.30 -0.34 0.81
N PHE A 36 12.48 0.73 0.87
CA PHE A 36 11.00 0.66 0.99
C PHE A 36 10.36 -0.30 -0.02
N LEU A 37 10.78 -0.20 -1.29
CA LEU A 37 10.29 -1.02 -2.39
C LEU A 37 11.16 -2.25 -2.68
N ASN A 38 12.25 -2.44 -1.92
CA ASN A 38 13.09 -3.63 -2.04
C ASN A 38 12.47 -4.77 -1.24
N ILE A 39 11.59 -5.54 -1.90
CA ILE A 39 10.80 -6.61 -1.30
C ILE A 39 11.44 -7.96 -1.65
N PRO A 40 11.55 -8.91 -0.70
CA PRO A 40 12.23 -10.18 -0.93
C PRO A 40 11.49 -11.14 -1.89
N ASP A 41 10.31 -10.77 -2.40
CA ASP A 41 9.53 -11.56 -3.35
C ASP A 41 9.91 -11.19 -4.79
N ALA A 42 10.75 -12.03 -5.40
CA ALA A 42 11.21 -11.83 -6.77
C ALA A 42 10.09 -11.94 -7.81
N GLU A 43 9.04 -12.71 -7.54
CA GLU A 43 7.92 -12.89 -8.46
C GLU A 43 7.08 -11.61 -8.49
N LEU A 44 6.71 -11.10 -7.32
CA LEU A 44 5.95 -9.86 -7.17
C LEU A 44 6.69 -8.65 -7.78
N MET A 45 8.01 -8.58 -7.57
CA MET A 45 8.86 -7.55 -8.16
C MET A 45 8.98 -7.66 -9.69
N THR A 46 8.88 -8.88 -10.24
CA THR A 46 8.90 -9.11 -11.68
C THR A 46 7.57 -8.71 -12.32
N ASP A 47 6.45 -9.06 -11.69
CA ASP A 47 5.12 -8.78 -12.24
C ASP A 47 4.74 -7.30 -12.19
N CYS A 48 5.24 -6.57 -11.18
CA CYS A 48 5.01 -5.13 -11.01
C CYS A 48 6.18 -4.25 -11.45
N GLN A 49 7.12 -4.81 -12.23
CA GLN A 49 8.36 -4.11 -12.57
C GLN A 49 8.10 -2.81 -13.35
N SER A 50 7.12 -2.78 -14.25
CA SER A 50 6.79 -1.58 -15.04
C SER A 50 6.39 -0.38 -14.18
N GLU A 51 5.58 -0.65 -13.15
CA GLU A 51 5.00 0.32 -12.22
C GLU A 51 6.02 0.74 -11.15
N CYS A 52 6.94 -0.16 -10.78
CA CYS A 52 7.96 0.09 -9.76
C CYS A 52 9.28 0.66 -10.31
N ASN A 53 9.56 0.51 -11.61
CA ASN A 53 10.76 1.03 -12.27
C ASN A 53 11.02 2.54 -12.10
N PRO A 54 10.01 3.43 -12.14
CA PRO A 54 10.22 4.86 -11.90
C PRO A 54 10.83 5.15 -10.53
N CYS A 55 10.47 4.34 -9.52
CA CYS A 55 10.91 4.51 -8.14
C CYS A 55 12.29 3.91 -7.84
N HIS A 56 12.77 2.97 -8.67
CA HIS A 56 14.10 2.36 -8.51
C HIS A 56 15.26 3.19 -9.06
N ARG A 57 15.00 4.38 -9.61
CA ARG A 57 16.07 5.26 -10.05
C ARG A 57 16.88 5.72 -8.83
N PRO A 58 18.21 5.57 -8.82
CA PRO A 58 19.04 6.06 -7.73
C PRO A 58 18.84 7.56 -7.61
N VAL A 59 18.15 7.98 -6.56
CA VAL A 59 17.81 9.39 -6.31
C VAL A 59 19.10 10.11 -5.96
N ALA A 60 19.71 10.76 -6.96
CA ALA A 60 21.04 11.34 -6.82
C ALA A 60 21.07 12.66 -6.04
N THR A 61 19.94 13.23 -5.59
CA THR A 61 19.87 14.56 -4.94
C THR A 61 18.66 14.68 -3.97
N PRO A 62 18.47 15.80 -3.24
CA PRO A 62 18.03 15.82 -1.83
C PRO A 62 16.56 15.38 -1.60
N THR A 63 16.24 15.06 -0.35
CA THR A 63 14.95 14.56 0.20
C THR A 63 13.66 15.14 -0.37
N HIS A 64 13.67 16.36 -0.91
CA HIS A 64 12.55 16.95 -1.65
C HIS A 64 12.12 16.14 -2.87
N CYS A 65 13.01 15.34 -3.46
CA CYS A 65 12.70 14.47 -4.58
C CYS A 65 12.04 13.14 -4.15
N LEU A 66 12.28 12.65 -2.93
CA LEU A 66 11.64 11.42 -2.44
C LEU A 66 10.20 11.64 -1.97
N CYS A 67 9.92 12.85 -1.48
CA CYS A 67 8.63 13.22 -0.92
C CYS A 67 7.83 14.18 -1.83
N SER A 68 8.15 14.18 -3.11
CA SER A 68 7.41 14.97 -4.09
C SER A 68 6.07 14.30 -4.40
N PRO A 69 5.00 15.07 -4.68
CA PRO A 69 3.71 14.51 -5.10
C PRO A 69 3.79 13.48 -6.25
N PRO A 70 4.57 13.68 -7.33
CA PRO A 70 4.68 12.67 -8.39
C PRO A 70 5.36 11.38 -7.89
N THR A 71 6.38 11.46 -7.04
CA THR A 71 7.04 10.27 -6.48
C THR A 71 6.12 9.47 -5.58
N LEU A 72 5.28 10.13 -4.78
CA LEU A 72 4.26 9.46 -3.98
C LEU A 72 3.20 8.77 -4.84
N ASP A 73 2.85 9.36 -5.98
CA ASP A 73 1.93 8.73 -6.94
C ASP A 73 2.57 7.51 -7.60
N ASP A 74 3.84 7.59 -8.00
CA ASP A 74 4.62 6.47 -8.55
C ASP A 74 4.73 5.32 -7.52
N ILE A 75 5.04 5.63 -6.26
CA ILE A 75 5.09 4.63 -5.17
C ILE A 75 3.70 4.01 -4.97
N ARG A 76 2.63 4.82 -4.94
CA ARG A 76 1.26 4.30 -4.84
C ARG A 76 0.95 3.36 -6.01
N GLN A 77 1.32 3.70 -7.24
CA GLN A 77 1.06 2.86 -8.40
C GLN A 77 1.79 1.51 -8.31
N CYS A 78 3.06 1.52 -7.88
CA CYS A 78 3.81 0.30 -7.60
C CYS A 78 3.13 -0.57 -6.53
N GLU A 79 2.77 0.02 -5.38
CA GLU A 79 2.07 -0.67 -4.29
C GLU A 79 0.67 -1.17 -4.72
N GLN A 80 -0.02 -0.42 -5.59
CA GLN A 80 -1.31 -0.81 -6.14
C GLN A 80 -1.19 -2.03 -7.06
N CYS A 81 -0.13 -2.10 -7.87
CA CYS A 81 0.16 -3.29 -8.65
C CYS A 81 0.41 -4.49 -7.73
N MET A 82 1.26 -4.34 -6.70
CA MET A 82 1.57 -5.42 -5.78
C MET A 82 0.34 -5.92 -5.04
N PHE A 83 -0.51 -5.01 -4.59
CA PHE A 83 -1.78 -5.35 -3.96
C PHE A 83 -2.71 -6.11 -4.91
N ASN A 84 -2.80 -5.68 -6.17
CA ASN A 84 -3.60 -6.36 -7.19
C ASN A 84 -3.06 -7.76 -7.51
N ASP A 85 -1.74 -7.93 -7.64
CA ASP A 85 -1.12 -9.24 -7.91
C ASP A 85 -1.36 -10.23 -6.76
N LEU A 86 -1.19 -9.77 -5.51
CA LEU A 86 -1.48 -10.57 -4.31
C LEU A 86 -2.94 -11.03 -4.27
N ILE A 87 -3.86 -10.15 -4.67
CA ILE A 87 -5.29 -10.47 -4.78
C ILE A 87 -5.54 -11.49 -5.89
N VAL A 88 -5.03 -11.25 -7.10
CA VAL A 88 -5.24 -12.12 -8.27
C VAL A 88 -4.70 -13.53 -8.02
N LYS A 89 -3.55 -13.64 -7.37
CA LYS A 89 -2.93 -14.93 -7.03
C LYS A 89 -3.46 -15.53 -5.74
N ASN A 90 -4.33 -14.81 -5.01
CA ASN A 90 -4.85 -15.20 -3.71
C ASN A 90 -3.74 -15.62 -2.73
N ARG A 91 -2.67 -14.83 -2.66
CA ARG A 91 -1.52 -15.10 -1.78
C ARG A 91 -1.48 -14.08 -0.67
N LYS A 92 -1.04 -14.52 0.50
CA LYS A 92 -0.74 -13.61 1.61
C LYS A 92 0.52 -12.82 1.26
N SER A 93 0.51 -11.53 1.58
CA SER A 93 1.70 -10.68 1.42
C SER A 93 2.88 -11.26 2.21
N PRO A 94 4.02 -11.57 1.55
CA PRO A 94 5.20 -12.15 2.19
C PRO A 94 5.97 -11.13 3.03
N ASP A 95 5.80 -9.84 2.74
CA ASP A 95 6.42 -8.72 3.44
C ASP A 95 5.33 -7.72 3.84
N PRO A 96 5.27 -7.25 5.10
CA PRO A 96 4.26 -6.28 5.54
C PRO A 96 4.29 -4.93 4.81
N ARG A 97 5.31 -4.68 3.97
CA ARG A 97 5.43 -3.51 3.10
C ARG A 97 4.69 -3.69 1.77
N ALA A 98 4.64 -4.90 1.23
CA ALA A 98 4.12 -5.15 -0.11
C ALA A 98 2.60 -5.03 -0.16
N GLY A 99 2.08 -4.12 -0.99
CA GLY A 99 0.66 -3.87 -1.18
C GLY A 99 -0.03 -3.37 0.10
N SER A 100 0.66 -2.52 0.87
CA SER A 100 0.27 -2.20 2.26
C SER A 100 -0.09 -0.73 2.45
N THR A 101 -1.39 -0.43 2.59
CA THR A 101 -1.87 0.92 2.93
C THR A 101 -1.24 1.48 4.21
N PRO A 102 -1.06 0.70 5.30
CA PRO A 102 -0.35 1.19 6.49
C PRO A 102 1.12 1.55 6.21
N ALA A 103 1.82 0.79 5.37
CA ALA A 103 3.20 1.10 5.00
C ALA A 103 3.27 2.40 4.17
N LEU A 104 2.33 2.58 3.24
CA LEU A 104 2.21 3.78 2.42
C LEU A 104 1.85 5.03 3.26
N ALA A 105 0.99 4.87 4.26
CA ALA A 105 0.69 5.92 5.22
C ALA A 105 1.91 6.28 6.09
N ALA A 106 2.71 5.29 6.49
CA ALA A 106 3.96 5.54 7.20
C ALA A 106 4.99 6.29 6.32
N TYR A 107 5.06 5.97 5.02
CA TYR A 107 5.88 6.71 4.06
C TYR A 107 5.43 8.17 3.95
N ALA A 108 4.14 8.41 3.75
CA ALA A 108 3.57 9.76 3.68
C ALA A 108 3.80 10.56 4.98
N ALA A 109 3.66 9.92 6.15
CA ALA A 109 3.95 10.54 7.45
C ALA A 109 5.43 10.86 7.63
N ALA A 110 6.34 10.01 7.17
CA ALA A 110 7.78 10.30 7.20
C ALA A 110 8.10 11.52 6.31
N CYS A 111 7.43 11.62 5.16
CA CYS A 111 7.54 12.74 4.26
C CYS A 111 6.98 14.06 4.83
N SER A 112 5.84 14.03 5.51
CA SER A 112 5.26 15.22 6.12
C SER A 112 6.14 15.77 7.24
N VAL A 113 6.76 14.89 8.05
CA VAL A 113 7.73 15.27 9.08
C VAL A 113 8.98 15.91 8.45
N SER A 114 9.49 15.33 7.37
CA SER A 114 10.74 15.79 6.74
C SER A 114 10.59 17.11 5.97
N LEU A 115 9.42 17.35 5.38
CA LEU A 115 9.14 18.55 4.59
C LEU A 115 8.32 19.61 5.34
N GLN A 116 7.79 19.30 6.52
CA GLN A 116 6.84 20.15 7.26
C GLN A 116 5.61 20.54 6.44
N ILE A 117 5.17 19.67 5.52
CA ILE A 117 3.97 19.84 4.70
C ILE A 117 2.99 18.71 5.01
N ASP A 118 1.69 19.00 4.90
CA ASP A 118 0.68 17.96 5.03
C ASP A 118 0.62 17.15 3.72
N VAL A 119 1.01 15.88 3.81
CA VAL A 119 0.98 14.94 2.69
C VAL A 119 -0.16 13.97 2.94
N ALA A 120 -1.20 14.03 2.12
CA ALA A 120 -2.29 13.07 2.19
C ALA A 120 -1.75 11.65 1.92
N ALA A 121 -2.01 10.73 2.85
CA ALA A 121 -1.63 9.33 2.69
C ALA A 121 -2.43 8.72 1.53
N PRO A 122 -1.78 8.19 0.49
CA PRO A 122 -2.51 7.51 -0.57
C PRO A 122 -3.11 6.20 -0.04
N THR A 123 -4.32 5.86 -0.49
CA THR A 123 -4.98 4.60 -0.15
C THR A 123 -4.97 3.67 -1.34
N LEU A 124 -4.70 2.38 -1.09
CA LEU A 124 -4.82 1.35 -2.11
C LEU A 124 -6.30 0.99 -2.29
N THR A 125 -6.71 0.83 -3.54
CA THR A 125 -8.08 0.44 -3.90
C THR A 125 -8.12 -1.02 -4.30
N VAL A 126 -9.22 -1.69 -4.00
CA VAL A 126 -9.45 -3.06 -4.46
C VAL A 126 -9.74 -3.06 -5.97
N PRO A 127 -9.24 -4.04 -6.75
CA PRO A 127 -9.62 -4.20 -8.15
C PRO A 127 -11.14 -4.24 -8.33
N PRO A 128 -11.70 -3.61 -9.36
CA PRO A 128 -13.15 -3.63 -9.60
C PRO A 128 -13.70 -5.05 -9.83
N ASP A 129 -12.84 -5.98 -10.25
CA ASP A 129 -13.19 -7.37 -10.54
C ASP A 129 -13.04 -8.31 -9.32
N TRP A 130 -12.65 -7.80 -8.14
CA TRP A 130 -12.49 -8.63 -6.94
C TRP A 130 -13.78 -8.71 -6.12
N ASP A 131 -14.35 -9.91 -6.07
CA ASP A 131 -15.63 -10.18 -5.38
C ASP A 131 -15.47 -10.37 -3.84
N GLY A 132 -14.26 -10.22 -3.30
CA GLY A 132 -13.98 -10.38 -1.88
C GLY A 132 -14.11 -11.81 -1.36
N PRO A 133 -13.78 -12.05 -0.08
CA PRO A 133 -13.88 -13.38 0.54
C PRO A 133 -15.33 -13.88 0.66
N PHE A 134 -16.31 -12.98 0.52
CA PHE A 134 -17.73 -13.31 0.58
C PHE A 134 -18.45 -13.28 -0.77
N GLY A 135 -17.78 -12.94 -1.88
CA GLY A 135 -18.24 -13.10 -3.27
C GLY A 135 -19.74 -13.22 -3.47
N LEU A 136 -20.52 -12.27 -2.96
CA LEU A 136 -21.97 -12.24 -3.14
C LEU A 136 -22.26 -11.29 -4.30
N SER A 137 -21.70 -11.59 -5.47
CA SER A 137 -22.24 -11.07 -6.73
C SER A 137 -23.54 -11.81 -7.04
N LEU A 138 -24.59 -11.55 -6.25
CA LEU A 138 -25.92 -11.88 -6.70
C LEU A 138 -26.20 -10.99 -7.91
N ASN A 139 -26.22 -11.61 -9.09
CA ASN A 139 -26.84 -10.97 -10.23
C ASN A 139 -28.29 -10.58 -9.85
N ILE A 140 -28.87 -9.63 -10.58
CA ILE A 140 -30.22 -9.09 -10.27
C ILE A 140 -31.24 -10.23 -10.07
N ALA A 141 -31.17 -11.29 -10.87
CA ALA A 141 -32.07 -12.44 -10.76
C ALA A 141 -31.86 -13.22 -9.45
N GLY A 142 -30.62 -13.44 -9.02
CA GLY A 142 -30.28 -14.04 -7.73
C GLY A 142 -30.86 -13.23 -6.57
N THR A 143 -30.71 -11.90 -6.60
CA THR A 143 -31.23 -10.99 -5.56
C THR A 143 -32.75 -11.06 -5.47
N VAL A 144 -33.45 -11.15 -6.60
CA VAL A 144 -34.91 -11.27 -6.61
C VAL A 144 -35.36 -12.59 -5.98
N VAL A 145 -34.71 -13.70 -6.32
CA VAL A 145 -35.08 -15.02 -5.78
C VAL A 145 -34.85 -15.09 -4.27
N THR A 146 -33.72 -14.57 -3.79
CA THR A 146 -33.42 -14.57 -2.35
C THR A 146 -34.36 -13.65 -1.56
N LEU A 147 -34.71 -12.49 -2.13
CA LEU A 147 -35.70 -11.58 -1.52
C LEU A 147 -37.07 -12.25 -1.39
N ILE A 148 -37.54 -12.94 -2.43
CA ILE A 148 -38.83 -13.64 -2.41
C ILE A 148 -38.81 -14.75 -1.34
N ALA A 149 -37.76 -15.58 -1.32
CA ALA A 149 -37.64 -16.65 -0.34
C ALA A 149 -37.62 -16.10 1.10
N ALA A 150 -36.85 -15.05 1.36
CA ALA A 150 -36.79 -14.39 2.66
C ALA A 150 -38.16 -13.79 3.05
N THR A 151 -38.88 -13.19 2.11
CA THR A 151 -40.20 -12.59 2.38
C THR A 151 -41.24 -13.66 2.72
N VAL A 152 -41.26 -14.79 2.00
CA VAL A 152 -42.16 -15.91 2.27
C VAL A 152 -41.86 -16.55 3.63
N LEU A 153 -40.59 -16.76 3.95
CA LEU A 153 -40.18 -17.30 5.24
C LEU A 153 -40.52 -16.34 6.39
N ALA A 154 -40.24 -15.04 6.24
CA ALA A 154 -40.55 -14.04 7.25
C ALA A 154 -42.06 -13.91 7.48
N SER A 155 -42.85 -13.81 6.41
CA SER A 155 -44.32 -13.72 6.50
C SER A 155 -44.94 -14.99 7.11
N GLY A 156 -44.47 -16.18 6.74
CA GLY A 156 -44.90 -17.43 7.36
C GLY A 156 -44.56 -17.48 8.86
N SER A 157 -43.36 -17.02 9.23
CA SER A 157 -42.94 -16.92 10.64
C SER A 157 -43.81 -15.96 11.44
N PHE A 158 -44.11 -14.78 10.88
CA PHE A 158 -45.03 -13.81 11.49
C PHE A 158 -46.44 -14.36 11.63
N PHE A 159 -46.95 -15.11 10.64
CA PHE A 159 -48.28 -15.71 10.72
C PHE A 159 -48.34 -16.75 11.85
N ILE A 160 -47.33 -17.60 11.99
CA ILE A 160 -47.26 -18.58 13.09
C ILE A 160 -47.27 -17.85 14.44
N LEU A 161 -46.42 -16.82 14.62
CA LEU A 161 -46.34 -16.07 15.88
C LEU A 161 -47.63 -15.32 16.26
N ASN A 162 -48.41 -14.86 15.28
CA ASN A 162 -49.68 -14.16 15.53
C ASN A 162 -50.89 -15.09 15.68
N THR A 163 -50.73 -16.38 15.39
CA THR A 163 -51.80 -17.39 15.48
C THR A 163 -51.59 -18.40 16.61
N MET A 164 -50.46 -18.31 17.33
CA MET A 164 -50.29 -18.87 18.67
C MET A 164 -50.89 -17.94 19.73
#